data_AF-A0A396JWN1-F1
#
_entry.id   AF-A0A396JWN1-F1
#
_cell.length_a   1.000
_cell.length_b   1.000
_cell.length_c   1.000
_cell.angle_alpha   90.00
_cell.angle_beta   90.00
_cell.angle_gamma   90.00
#
_symmetry.space_group_name_H-M   'P 1'
#
loop_
_entity.id
_entity.type
_entity.pdbx_description
1 polymer ?
#
loop_
_entity_poly.entity_id
_entity_poly.type
_entity_poly.pdbx_seq_one_letter_code
_entity_poly.pdbx_strand_id
1 'polypeptide(L)'
;MSFRVATLRRWSLHTVVFNFSSSPSPQFQSHSVLHNFLPWLENKASSTISSSLSISNSSYGNSLFASKSIQTGDCILQVPYSLQLTPDNLPPEIKPFISEDVGNIAKLATVLLIHKNLGQDSEWHPYISCLPPQAEMHNTIFWNESELEMIRQSSVYQETIYQKSQIEKDFLEIKPVFQPFCQSFGDFTWKDFMHACTLGFSLDF
;
A
#
# COMPACT_ATOMS: atom_id res chain seq x y z
N MET A 1 -1.60 25.30 2.41
CA MET A 1 -1.38 23.85 2.61
C MET A 1 -2.43 23.11 1.80
N SER A 2 -2.00 22.28 0.85
CA SER A 2 -2.93 21.46 0.07
C SER A 2 -3.21 20.17 0.84
N PHE A 3 -4.42 19.62 0.73
CA PHE A 3 -4.81 18.37 1.39
C PHE A 3 -5.62 17.48 0.44
N ARG A 4 -5.51 16.17 0.64
CA ARG A 4 -6.50 15.23 0.11
C ARG A 4 -7.63 15.05 1.12
N VAL A 5 -8.87 15.15 0.64
CA VAL A 5 -10.08 15.02 1.46
C VAL A 5 -10.93 13.88 0.92
N ALA A 6 -11.22 12.91 1.77
CA ALA A 6 -12.21 11.87 1.48
C ALA A 6 -13.58 12.30 2.03
N THR A 7 -14.57 12.49 1.14
CA THR A 7 -15.96 12.84 1.49
C THR A 7 -16.93 11.71 1.17
N LEU A 8 -17.90 11.44 2.04
CA LEU A 8 -18.97 10.49 1.73
C LEU A 8 -19.91 11.08 0.64
N ARG A 9 -19.96 10.45 -0.54
CA ARG A 9 -20.92 10.80 -1.61
C ARG A 9 -22.10 9.83 -1.63
N ARG A 10 -23.26 10.32 -2.06
CA ARG A 10 -24.56 9.61 -2.10
C ARG A 10 -24.49 8.37 -2.99
N TRP A 11 -24.74 7.19 -2.43
CA TRP A 11 -25.04 5.98 -3.20
C TRP A 11 -26.57 5.91 -3.41
N SER A 12 -27.04 5.72 -4.64
CA SER A 12 -28.46 5.46 -4.91
C SER A 12 -28.79 4.06 -4.42
N LEU A 13 -29.42 3.96 -3.25
CA LEU A 13 -29.87 2.70 -2.67
C LEU A 13 -31.17 2.26 -3.37
N HIS A 14 -31.10 1.21 -4.19
CA HIS A 14 -32.18 0.22 -4.16
C HIS A 14 -31.98 -0.60 -2.89
N THR A 15 -32.91 -0.45 -1.94
CA THR A 15 -32.88 -1.13 -0.65
C THR A 15 -32.90 -2.65 -0.84
N VAL A 16 -31.76 -3.30 -0.70
CA VAL A 16 -31.67 -4.73 -0.42
C VAL A 16 -31.35 -4.85 1.07
N VAL A 17 -32.31 -5.35 1.84
CA VAL A 17 -32.12 -5.66 3.26
C VAL A 17 -31.24 -6.90 3.34
N PHE A 18 -29.97 -6.74 3.72
CA PHE A 18 -29.11 -7.87 4.06
C PHE A 18 -29.21 -8.13 5.56
N ASN A 19 -29.76 -9.29 5.90
CA ASN A 19 -29.83 -9.79 7.27
C ASN A 19 -28.50 -10.50 7.57
N PHE A 20 -27.62 -9.87 8.35
CA PHE A 20 -26.35 -10.48 8.73
C PHE A 20 -26.53 -11.34 9.98
N SER A 21 -26.64 -12.66 9.78
CA SER A 21 -26.46 -13.64 10.84
C SER A 21 -24.99 -13.64 11.27
N SER A 22 -24.72 -13.34 12.54
CA SER A 22 -23.39 -13.36 13.13
C SER A 22 -22.80 -14.77 13.14
N SER A 23 -21.84 -15.03 12.25
CA SER A 23 -20.98 -16.22 12.32
C SER A 23 -19.79 -15.96 13.25
N PRO A 24 -19.32 -16.95 14.02
CA PRO A 24 -18.18 -16.78 14.89
C PRO A 24 -16.90 -16.57 14.05
N SER A 25 -16.23 -15.46 14.32
CA SER A 25 -14.97 -15.06 13.70
C SER A 25 -13.82 -16.00 14.11
N PRO A 26 -12.98 -16.47 13.17
CA PRO A 26 -11.71 -17.09 13.51
C PRO A 26 -10.82 -16.04 14.21
N GLN A 27 -10.29 -16.39 15.38
CA GLN A 27 -9.40 -15.53 16.15
C GLN A 27 -8.04 -15.45 15.43
N PHE A 28 -7.88 -14.46 14.55
CA PHE A 28 -6.58 -14.04 14.06
C PHE A 28 -5.99 -13.02 15.03
N GLN A 29 -4.75 -13.25 15.44
CA GLN A 29 -4.06 -12.51 16.50
C GLN A 29 -4.10 -11.00 16.22
N SER A 30 -4.71 -10.25 17.12
CA SER A 30 -4.73 -8.79 17.13
C SER A 30 -3.30 -8.26 17.24
N HIS A 31 -2.73 -7.78 16.14
CA HIS A 31 -1.42 -7.16 16.17
C HIS A 31 -1.55 -5.74 16.74
N SER A 32 -0.89 -5.47 17.86
CA SER A 32 -0.89 -4.19 18.61
C SER A 32 -0.45 -2.97 17.78
N VAL A 33 0.09 -3.19 16.58
CA VAL A 33 0.56 -2.17 15.64
C VAL A 33 -0.57 -1.26 15.13
N LEU A 34 -1.79 -1.78 14.95
CA LEU A 34 -2.89 -1.01 14.36
C LEU A 34 -3.41 0.12 15.25
N HIS A 35 -3.35 -0.05 16.58
CA HIS A 35 -3.83 0.95 17.53
C HIS A 35 -3.02 2.25 17.49
N ASN A 36 -1.77 2.20 17.03
CA ASN A 36 -0.87 3.36 17.04
C ASN A 36 -0.81 4.08 15.68
N PHE A 37 -1.45 3.55 14.63
CA PHE A 37 -1.37 4.16 13.30
C PHE A 37 -2.02 5.54 13.21
N LEU A 38 -3.28 5.69 13.64
CA LEU A 38 -3.97 6.99 13.59
C LEU A 38 -3.27 8.05 14.45
N PRO A 39 -2.90 7.77 15.72
CA PRO A 39 -2.12 8.71 16.52
C PRO A 39 -0.77 9.10 15.89
N TRP A 40 -0.05 8.13 15.30
CA TRP A 40 1.18 8.42 14.57
C TRP A 40 0.93 9.34 13.37
N LEU A 41 -0.10 9.06 12.58
CA LEU A 41 -0.41 9.83 11.38
C LEU A 41 -0.79 11.28 11.74
N GLU A 42 -1.60 11.48 12.79
CA GLU A 42 -1.97 12.82 13.29
C GLU A 42 -0.77 13.61 13.80
N ASN A 43 0.14 12.95 14.53
CA ASN A 43 1.39 13.55 14.98
C ASN A 43 2.25 13.96 13.77
N LYS A 44 2.45 13.06 12.81
CA LYS A 44 3.22 13.33 11.59
C LYS A 44 2.59 14.46 10.76
N ALA A 45 1.26 14.58 10.75
CA ALA A 45 0.54 15.65 10.08
C ALA A 45 0.59 16.99 10.81
N SER A 46 0.89 16.99 12.12
CA SER A 46 0.67 18.14 13.00
C SER A 46 -0.76 18.70 12.91
N SER A 47 -1.73 17.82 12.65
CA SER A 47 -3.15 18.18 12.48
C SER A 47 -4.04 16.99 12.76
N THR A 48 -5.26 17.24 13.23
CA THR A 48 -6.30 16.20 13.36
C THR A 48 -6.67 15.68 11.97
N ILE A 49 -6.61 14.37 11.79
CA ILE A 49 -6.86 13.72 10.50
C ILE A 49 -8.29 13.17 10.46
N SER A 50 -8.77 12.62 11.57
CA SER A 50 -10.16 12.22 11.72
C SER A 50 -10.56 12.13 13.19
N SER A 51 -11.73 12.67 13.52
CA SER A 51 -12.36 12.51 14.83
C SER A 51 -13.47 11.45 14.85
N SER A 52 -13.66 10.75 13.72
CA SER A 52 -14.83 9.89 13.47
C SER A 52 -14.48 8.45 13.13
N LEU A 53 -13.20 8.11 13.11
CA LEU A 53 -12.71 6.83 12.63
C LEU A 53 -11.94 6.05 13.69
N SER A 54 -12.03 4.73 13.60
CA SER A 54 -11.13 3.77 14.24
C SER A 54 -10.61 2.78 13.20
N ILE A 55 -9.48 2.16 13.48
CA ILE A 55 -8.93 1.06 12.66
C ILE A 55 -9.19 -0.25 13.39
N SER A 56 -9.72 -1.23 12.65
CA SER A 56 -9.88 -2.61 13.11
C SER A 56 -9.71 -3.57 11.94
N ASN A 57 -9.63 -4.86 12.23
CA ASN A 57 -9.57 -5.92 11.22
C ASN A 57 -11.00 -6.29 10.73
N SER A 58 -11.14 -6.58 9.44
CA SER A 58 -12.34 -7.11 8.79
C SER A 58 -12.01 -8.39 8.02
N SER A 59 -13.01 -9.02 7.41
CA SER A 59 -12.78 -10.17 6.51
C SER A 59 -11.87 -9.87 5.31
N TYR A 60 -11.59 -8.58 5.05
CA TYR A 60 -10.74 -8.11 3.96
C TYR A 60 -9.44 -7.45 4.48
N GLY A 61 -9.06 -7.72 5.73
CA GLY A 61 -7.86 -7.15 6.36
C GLY A 61 -8.14 -5.85 7.10
N ASN A 62 -7.12 -4.99 7.21
CA ASN A 62 -7.21 -3.75 7.99
C ASN A 62 -8.21 -2.78 7.35
N SER A 63 -9.13 -2.24 8.15
CA SER A 63 -10.24 -1.42 7.65
C SER A 63 -10.58 -0.27 8.59
N LEU A 64 -11.16 0.79 8.02
CA LEU A 64 -11.66 1.95 8.76
C LEU A 64 -13.10 1.71 9.20
N PHE A 65 -13.39 1.96 10.47
CA PHE A 65 -14.71 1.86 11.06
C PHE A 65 -15.13 3.22 11.60
N ALA A 66 -16.42 3.53 11.49
CA ALA A 66 -16.96 4.75 12.07
C ALA A 66 -17.07 4.60 13.60
N SER A 67 -16.44 5.50 14.35
CA SER A 67 -16.55 5.56 15.82
C SER A 67 -17.76 6.39 16.29
N LYS A 68 -18.35 7.15 15.38
CA LYS A 68 -19.59 7.93 15.56
C LYS A 68 -20.38 7.98 14.26
N SER A 69 -21.61 8.49 14.31
CA SER A 69 -22.41 8.68 13.09
C SER A 69 -21.71 9.65 12.12
N ILE A 70 -21.65 9.27 10.84
CA ILE A 70 -21.10 10.07 9.75
C ILE A 70 -22.24 10.35 8.76
N GLN A 71 -22.44 11.61 8.42
CA GLN A 71 -23.47 12.06 7.48
C GLN A 71 -22.91 12.25 6.08
N THR A 72 -23.80 12.29 5.08
CA THR A 72 -23.39 12.59 3.70
C THR A 72 -22.83 14.00 3.63
N GLY A 73 -21.66 14.16 3.01
CA GLY A 73 -20.94 15.43 2.94
C GLY A 73 -19.92 15.66 4.06
N ASP A 74 -19.90 14.82 5.11
CA ASP A 74 -18.88 14.92 6.15
C ASP A 74 -17.49 14.58 5.59
N CYS A 75 -16.49 15.32 6.07
CA CYS A 75 -15.09 14.99 5.87
C CYS A 75 -14.71 13.81 6.75
N ILE A 76 -14.40 12.67 6.13
CA ILE A 76 -14.07 11.43 6.83
C ILE A 76 -12.59 11.41 7.24
N LEU A 77 -11.72 11.84 6.34
CA LEU A 77 -10.27 11.81 6.50
C LEU A 77 -9.65 12.96 5.69
N GLN A 78 -8.72 13.69 6.30
CA GLN A 78 -7.94 14.72 5.62
C GLN A 78 -6.44 14.48 5.81
N VAL A 79 -5.71 14.27 4.71
CA VAL A 79 -4.26 13.97 4.75
C VAL A 79 -3.49 15.03 3.96
N PRO A 80 -2.51 15.72 4.57
CA PRO A 80 -1.63 16.66 3.87
C PRO A 80 -0.84 15.95 2.75
N TYR A 81 -0.61 16.62 1.62
CA TYR A 81 0.23 16.06 0.55
C TYR A 81 1.67 15.80 0.98
N SER A 82 2.18 16.53 1.99
CA SER A 82 3.51 16.30 2.56
C SER A 82 3.66 14.94 3.26
N LEU A 83 2.56 14.22 3.50
CA LEU A 83 2.54 12.88 4.09
C LEU A 83 2.30 11.78 3.06
N GLN A 84 2.62 12.04 1.80
CA GLN A 84 2.59 11.02 0.77
C GLN A 84 3.98 10.45 0.57
N LEU A 85 4.07 9.12 0.47
CA LEU A 85 5.21 8.45 -0.13
C LEU A 85 5.05 8.53 -1.65
N THR A 86 6.08 9.05 -2.30
CA THR A 86 6.12 9.34 -3.72
C THR A 86 7.48 8.92 -4.29
N PRO A 87 7.60 8.75 -5.61
CA PRO A 87 8.90 8.55 -6.26
C PRO A 87 9.94 9.64 -5.93
N ASP A 88 9.51 10.85 -5.58
CA ASP A 88 10.41 11.94 -5.24
C ASP A 88 11.10 11.77 -3.88
N ASN A 89 10.59 10.87 -3.03
CA ASN A 89 11.20 10.53 -1.75
C ASN A 89 12.41 9.60 -1.88
N LEU A 90 12.86 9.26 -3.10
CA LEU A 90 14.12 8.55 -3.32
C LEU A 90 15.29 9.32 -2.68
N PRO A 91 16.15 8.66 -1.89
CA PRO A 91 17.33 9.29 -1.32
C PRO A 91 18.22 9.94 -2.39
N PRO A 92 18.77 11.14 -2.12
CA PRO A 92 19.59 11.87 -3.09
C PRO A 92 20.87 11.12 -3.47
N GLU A 93 21.32 10.17 -2.65
CA GLU A 93 22.48 9.31 -2.91
C GLU A 93 22.22 8.30 -4.04
N ILE A 94 20.97 7.87 -4.24
CA ILE A 94 20.61 6.88 -5.26
C ILE A 94 19.89 7.49 -6.46
N LYS A 95 19.15 8.58 -6.25
CA LYS A 95 18.28 9.20 -7.27
C LYS A 95 19.01 9.48 -8.60
N PRO A 96 20.27 9.97 -8.63
CA PRO A 96 21.00 10.22 -9.88
C PRO A 96 21.37 8.97 -10.67
N PHE A 97 21.39 7.81 -10.03
CA PHE A 97 21.81 6.54 -10.64
C PHE A 97 20.64 5.74 -11.21
N ILE A 98 19.40 6.11 -10.88
CA ILE A 98 18.20 5.46 -11.42
C ILE A 98 17.84 6.11 -12.75
N SER A 99 17.77 5.32 -13.81
CA SER A 99 17.41 5.79 -15.15
C SER A 99 16.03 6.46 -15.17
N GLU A 100 15.87 7.47 -16.02
CA GLU A 100 14.58 8.13 -16.25
C GLU A 100 13.52 7.15 -16.79
N ASP A 101 13.96 6.13 -17.55
CA ASP A 101 13.11 5.10 -18.16
C ASP A 101 12.47 4.16 -17.13
N VAL A 102 12.99 4.14 -15.89
CA VAL A 102 12.41 3.34 -14.79
C VAL A 102 11.06 3.93 -14.39
N GLY A 103 10.04 3.06 -14.33
CA GLY A 103 8.68 3.47 -14.01
C GLY A 103 8.53 4.11 -12.63
N ASN A 104 7.55 5.00 -12.48
CA ASN A 104 7.25 5.63 -11.18
C ASN A 104 6.87 4.61 -10.11
N ILE A 105 6.18 3.53 -10.47
CA ILE A 105 5.84 2.44 -9.55
C ILE A 105 7.10 1.77 -9.02
N ALA A 106 8.08 1.50 -9.89
CA ALA A 106 9.35 0.92 -9.48
C ALA A 106 10.13 1.88 -8.56
N LYS A 107 10.16 3.18 -8.89
CA LYS A 107 10.76 4.22 -8.02
C LYS A 107 10.08 4.30 -6.65
N LEU A 108 8.75 4.24 -6.60
CA LEU A 108 7.99 4.20 -5.35
C LEU A 108 8.25 2.89 -4.56
N ALA A 109 8.27 1.75 -5.25
CA ALA A 109 8.59 0.45 -4.66
C ALA A 109 9.98 0.46 -4.02
N THR A 110 10.94 1.10 -4.67
CA THR A 110 12.28 1.33 -4.12
C THR A 110 12.24 2.13 -2.82
N VAL A 111 11.51 3.25 -2.77
CA VAL A 111 11.33 4.04 -1.52
C VAL A 111 10.71 3.17 -0.42
N LEU A 112 9.68 2.39 -0.75
CA LEU A 112 9.02 1.48 0.20
C LEU A 112 10.00 0.45 0.77
N LEU A 113 10.85 -0.15 -0.08
CA LEU A 113 11.84 -1.14 0.34
C LEU A 113 12.90 -0.56 1.27
N ILE A 114 13.41 0.64 0.97
CA ILE A 114 14.37 1.34 1.84
C ILE A 114 13.78 1.52 3.23
N HIS A 115 12.57 2.09 3.32
CA HIS A 115 11.92 2.31 4.61
C HIS A 115 11.52 1.01 5.31
N LYS A 116 11.22 -0.06 4.57
CA LYS A 116 10.98 -1.39 5.13
C LYS A 116 12.26 -1.96 5.76
N ASN A 117 13.39 -1.83 5.08
CA ASN A 117 14.69 -2.33 5.53
C ASN A 117 15.25 -1.54 6.73
N LEU A 118 14.97 -0.24 6.80
CA LEU A 118 15.29 0.59 7.97
C LEU A 118 14.50 0.18 9.23
N GLY A 119 13.39 -0.57 9.09
CA GLY A 119 12.64 -1.08 10.22
C GLY A 119 12.18 0.05 11.14
N GLN A 120 12.47 -0.04 12.44
CA GLN A 120 12.08 0.95 13.45
C GLN A 120 12.78 2.30 13.29
N ASP A 121 13.91 2.35 12.59
CA ASP A 121 14.64 3.59 12.33
C ASP A 121 13.96 4.43 11.23
N SER A 122 12.98 3.85 10.54
CA SER A 122 12.16 4.54 9.56
C SER A 122 11.04 5.34 10.23
N GLU A 123 10.95 6.63 9.89
CA GLU A 123 9.81 7.47 10.28
C GLU A 123 8.47 6.97 9.71
N TRP A 124 8.49 6.11 8.69
CA TRP A 124 7.33 5.48 8.04
C TRP A 124 7.03 4.08 8.59
N HIS A 125 7.77 3.62 9.59
CA HIS A 125 7.59 2.28 10.16
C HIS A 125 6.13 1.96 10.52
N PRO A 126 5.36 2.85 11.19
CA PRO A 126 3.98 2.54 11.53
C PRO A 126 3.06 2.38 10.31
N TYR A 127 3.32 3.09 9.22
CA TYR A 127 2.60 2.91 7.95
C TYR A 127 2.98 1.60 7.28
N ILE A 128 4.27 1.33 7.14
CA ILE A 128 4.76 0.13 6.43
C ILE A 128 4.36 -1.15 7.15
N SER A 129 4.36 -1.14 8.48
CA SER A 129 3.92 -2.28 9.30
C SER A 129 2.41 -2.56 9.22
N CYS A 130 1.63 -1.65 8.64
CA CYS A 130 0.21 -1.86 8.35
C CYS A 130 -0.06 -2.35 6.92
N LEU A 131 0.95 -2.39 6.04
CA LEU A 131 0.80 -2.84 4.66
C LEU A 131 0.57 -4.36 4.62
N PRO A 132 -0.28 -4.84 3.69
CA PRO A 132 -0.57 -6.27 3.61
C PRO A 132 0.69 -7.05 3.22
N PRO A 133 0.99 -8.16 3.92
CA PRO A 133 2.06 -9.05 3.51
C PRO A 133 1.70 -9.72 2.18
N GLN A 134 2.71 -10.13 1.42
CA GLN A 134 2.50 -10.76 0.10
C GLN A 134 1.54 -11.97 0.15
N ALA A 135 1.56 -12.75 1.23
CA ALA A 135 0.70 -13.93 1.39
C ALA A 135 -0.80 -13.58 1.44
N GLU A 136 -1.15 -12.34 1.77
CA GLU A 136 -2.53 -11.84 1.82
C GLU A 136 -2.92 -11.12 0.51
N MET A 137 -1.99 -11.00 -0.45
CA MET A 137 -2.25 -10.35 -1.73
C MET A 137 -2.69 -11.37 -2.78
N HIS A 138 -3.88 -11.14 -3.34
CA HIS A 138 -4.50 -12.04 -4.32
C HIS A 138 -4.31 -11.59 -5.78
N ASN A 139 -3.32 -10.74 -6.04
CA ASN A 139 -3.02 -10.22 -7.37
C ASN A 139 -2.48 -11.33 -8.30
N THR A 140 -2.94 -11.34 -9.56
CA THR A 140 -2.51 -12.30 -10.61
C THR A 140 -1.01 -12.26 -10.89
N ILE A 141 -0.33 -11.17 -10.52
CA ILE A 141 1.13 -11.06 -10.62
C ILE A 141 1.87 -12.14 -9.81
N PHE A 142 1.27 -12.65 -8.73
CA PHE A 142 1.87 -13.71 -7.93
C PHE A 142 1.48 -15.12 -8.38
N TRP A 143 0.57 -15.23 -9.34
CA TRP A 143 0.09 -16.52 -9.83
C TRP A 143 1.19 -17.23 -10.62
N ASN A 144 1.20 -18.55 -10.46
CA ASN A 144 2.03 -19.45 -11.25
C ASN A 144 1.45 -19.61 -12.68
N GLU A 145 2.18 -20.34 -13.52
CA GLU A 145 1.80 -20.49 -14.93
C GLU A 145 0.48 -21.22 -15.13
N SER A 146 0.21 -22.29 -14.35
CA SER A 146 -1.04 -23.04 -14.50
C SER A 146 -2.26 -22.25 -14.02
N GLU A 147 -2.10 -21.44 -12.98
CA GLU A 147 -3.13 -20.51 -12.51
C GLU A 147 -3.43 -19.44 -13.56
N LEU A 148 -2.40 -18.85 -14.17
CA LEU A 148 -2.58 -17.86 -15.23
C LEU A 148 -3.21 -18.45 -16.49
N GLU A 149 -2.92 -19.71 -16.82
CA GLU A 149 -3.51 -20.40 -17.96
C GLU A 149 -5.04 -20.48 -17.85
N MET A 150 -5.59 -20.59 -16.62
CA MET A 150 -7.04 -20.58 -16.39
C MET A 150 -7.71 -19.30 -16.89
N ILE A 151 -6.99 -18.18 -16.95
CA ILE A 151 -7.51 -16.88 -17.36
C ILE A 151 -6.94 -16.42 -18.71
N ARG A 152 -6.30 -17.29 -19.48
CA ARG A 152 -5.58 -16.94 -20.73
C ARG A 152 -6.38 -16.12 -21.74
N GLN A 153 -7.67 -16.37 -21.84
CA GLN A 153 -8.56 -15.68 -22.79
C GLN A 153 -9.02 -14.30 -22.30
N SER A 154 -8.70 -13.93 -21.06
CA SER A 154 -9.05 -12.62 -20.49
C SER A 154 -8.00 -11.56 -20.82
N SER A 155 -8.41 -10.30 -20.86
CA SER A 155 -7.49 -9.16 -20.93
C SER A 155 -6.55 -9.10 -19.71
N VAL A 156 -7.01 -9.59 -18.54
CA VAL A 156 -6.23 -9.63 -17.30
C VAL A 156 -4.97 -10.48 -17.46
N TYR A 157 -5.01 -11.56 -18.24
CA TYR A 157 -3.82 -12.36 -18.52
C TYR A 157 -2.75 -11.53 -19.23
N GLN A 158 -3.10 -10.88 -20.34
CA GLN A 158 -2.16 -10.10 -21.14
C GLN A 158 -1.59 -8.93 -20.33
N GLU A 159 -2.45 -8.24 -19.57
CA GLU A 159 -2.04 -7.17 -18.67
C GLU A 159 -1.07 -7.69 -17.59
N THR A 160 -1.35 -8.86 -17.01
CA THR A 160 -0.48 -9.47 -15.99
C THR A 160 0.90 -9.82 -16.56
N ILE A 161 0.94 -10.40 -17.77
CA ILE A 161 2.21 -10.74 -18.43
C ILE A 161 3.01 -9.47 -18.75
N TYR A 162 2.35 -8.45 -19.27
CA TYR A 162 2.97 -7.15 -19.52
C TYR A 162 3.54 -6.54 -18.24
N GLN A 163 2.76 -6.46 -17.17
CA GLN A 163 3.20 -5.95 -15.87
C GLN A 163 4.40 -6.72 -15.32
N LYS A 164 4.37 -8.07 -15.36
CA LYS A 164 5.52 -8.90 -14.95
C LYS A 164 6.79 -8.53 -15.71
N SER A 165 6.69 -8.37 -17.04
CA SER A 165 7.83 -8.00 -17.89
C SER A 165 8.40 -6.62 -17.58
N GLN A 166 7.53 -5.64 -17.28
CA GLN A 166 7.95 -4.28 -16.92
C GLN A 166 8.66 -4.25 -15.56
N ILE A 167 8.12 -4.96 -14.57
CA ILE A 167 8.72 -5.06 -13.23
C ILE A 167 10.07 -5.77 -13.31
N GLU A 168 10.19 -6.80 -14.14
CA GLU A 168 11.45 -7.51 -14.37
C GLU A 168 12.50 -6.58 -14.98
N LYS A 169 12.13 -5.84 -16.02
CA LYS A 169 12.99 -4.82 -16.61
C LYS A 169 13.46 -3.79 -15.57
N ASP A 170 12.53 -3.21 -14.81
CA ASP A 170 12.84 -2.20 -13.81
C ASP A 170 13.72 -2.76 -12.67
N PHE A 171 13.49 -4.01 -12.25
CA PHE A 171 14.32 -4.66 -11.24
C PHE A 171 15.76 -4.86 -11.69
N LEU A 172 15.98 -5.27 -12.95
CA LEU A 172 17.32 -5.45 -13.51
C LEU A 172 18.10 -4.13 -13.60
N GLU A 173 17.40 -3.00 -13.77
CA GLU A 173 17.99 -1.65 -13.74
C GLU A 173 18.28 -1.17 -12.31
N ILE A 174 17.35 -1.40 -11.37
CA ILE A 174 17.46 -0.88 -9.99
C ILE A 174 18.42 -1.71 -9.13
N LYS A 175 18.39 -3.04 -9.25
CA LYS A 175 19.14 -3.94 -8.36
C LYS A 175 20.66 -3.64 -8.35
N PRO A 176 21.33 -3.40 -9.49
CA PRO A 176 22.75 -3.03 -9.51
C PRO A 176 23.03 -1.67 -8.88
N VAL A 177 22.12 -0.70 -9.05
CA VAL A 177 22.25 0.65 -8.45
C VAL A 177 22.26 0.58 -6.93
N PHE A 178 21.52 -0.37 -6.35
CA PHE A 178 21.43 -0.54 -4.91
C PHE A 178 22.58 -1.33 -4.27
N GLN A 179 23.26 -2.17 -5.04
CA GLN A 179 24.30 -3.05 -4.53
C GLN A 179 25.39 -2.33 -3.70
N PRO A 180 25.88 -1.13 -4.10
CA PRO A 180 26.84 -0.37 -3.29
C PRO A 180 26.26 0.18 -1.98
N PHE A 181 24.95 0.35 -1.90
CA PHE A 181 24.25 0.98 -0.77
C PHE A 181 23.55 -0.04 0.15
N CYS A 182 23.69 -1.35 -0.08
CA CYS A 182 23.04 -2.38 0.72
C CYS A 182 23.36 -2.30 2.22
N GLN A 183 24.51 -1.75 2.59
CA GLN A 183 24.85 -1.52 4.01
C GLN A 183 24.00 -0.41 4.65
N SER A 184 23.61 0.61 3.87
CA SER A 184 22.84 1.76 4.35
C SER A 184 21.33 1.54 4.22
N PHE A 185 20.88 0.94 3.12
CA PHE A 185 19.45 0.79 2.80
C PHE A 185 18.95 -0.66 2.88
N GLY A 186 19.80 -1.59 3.27
CA GLY A 186 19.52 -3.01 3.22
C GLY A 186 19.50 -3.56 1.78
N ASP A 187 19.54 -4.88 1.66
CA ASP A 187 19.34 -5.56 0.38
C ASP A 187 17.88 -5.99 0.22
N PHE A 188 17.45 -6.30 -1.01
CA PHE A 188 16.11 -6.82 -1.28
C PHE A 188 16.11 -7.86 -2.40
N THR A 189 15.20 -8.82 -2.35
CA THR A 189 15.07 -9.85 -3.37
C THR A 189 14.12 -9.43 -4.50
N TRP A 190 14.11 -10.20 -5.59
CA TRP A 190 13.07 -10.09 -6.64
C TRP A 190 11.65 -10.16 -6.06
N LYS A 191 11.44 -11.07 -5.10
CA LYS A 191 10.14 -11.25 -4.44
C LYS A 191 9.73 -10.01 -3.64
N ASP A 192 10.67 -9.40 -2.92
CA ASP A 192 10.43 -8.17 -2.18
C ASP A 192 10.08 -7.01 -3.12
N PHE A 193 10.81 -6.89 -4.23
CA PHE A 193 10.56 -5.84 -5.23
C PHE A 193 9.21 -6.00 -5.92
N MET A 194 8.85 -7.22 -6.32
CA MET A 194 7.53 -7.50 -6.89
C MET A 194 6.41 -7.21 -5.89
N HIS A 195 6.60 -7.57 -4.61
CA HIS A 195 5.67 -7.24 -3.54
C HIS A 195 5.47 -5.71 -3.43
N ALA A 196 6.56 -4.96 -3.35
CA ALA A 196 6.53 -3.50 -3.26
C ALA A 196 5.89 -2.82 -4.49
N CYS A 197 6.18 -3.31 -5.72
CA CYS A 197 5.51 -2.81 -6.93
C CYS A 197 4.00 -3.07 -6.90
N THR A 198 3.58 -4.24 -6.43
CA THR A 198 2.16 -4.60 -6.34
C THR A 198 1.42 -3.73 -5.32
N LEU A 199 2.09 -3.37 -4.22
CA LEU A 199 1.57 -2.37 -3.29
C LEU A 199 1.39 -1.01 -3.97
N GLY A 200 2.36 -0.56 -4.78
CA GLY A 200 2.24 0.66 -5.59
C GLY A 200 1.02 0.63 -6.52
N PHE A 201 0.86 -0.43 -7.31
CA PHE A 201 -0.30 -0.59 -8.21
C PHE A 201 -1.65 -0.60 -7.48
N SER A 202 -1.68 -1.11 -6.24
CA SER A 202 -2.91 -1.28 -5.46
C SER A 202 -3.25 -0.06 -4.59
N LEU A 203 -2.27 0.80 -4.29
CA LEU A 203 -2.39 1.91 -3.34
C LEU A 203 -2.20 3.30 -3.96
N ASP A 204 -1.83 3.38 -5.24
CA ASP A 204 -1.74 4.64 -5.96
C ASP A 204 -3.14 5.28 -6.10
N PHE A 205 -3.33 6.42 -5.43
CA PHE A 205 -4.51 7.26 -5.53
C PHE A 205 -4.15 8.64 -6.03
#